data_AF-X1VRW3-F1
#
_entry.id   AF-X1VRW3-F1
#
_cell.length_a   1.000
_cell.length_b   1.000
_cell.length_c   1.000
_cell.angle_alpha   90.00
_cell.angle_beta   90.00
_cell.angle_gamma   90.00
#
_symmetry.space_group_name_H-M   'P 1'
#
loop_
_entity.id
_entity.type
_entity.pdbx_description
1 polymer ?
#
loop_
_entity_poly.entity_id
_entity_poly.type
_entity_poly.pdbx_seq_one_letter_code
_entity_poly.pdbx_strand_id
1 'polypeptide(L)'
;QDFTDDEKNAVVVALKEIDIIDPACGSGAFPMGILHRMLLALEKIDPKLEMWRKQYLSTYHPVMRKIIEDKLRKGNEQYIRKLTIIQDSIYGVNIQPIAVEIAKLRCFLSLVVDELVLDNEENRGIEPLPNLE
;
A
#
# COMPACT_ATOMS: atom_id res chain seq x y z
N GLN A 1 -18.34 17.27 -11.28
CA GLN A 1 -19.34 16.41 -10.62
C GLN A 1 -18.55 15.56 -9.64
N ASP A 2 -18.89 15.62 -8.35
CA ASP A 2 -18.27 14.75 -7.36
C ASP A 2 -18.95 13.38 -7.38
N PHE A 3 -18.19 12.33 -7.06
CA PHE A 3 -18.71 10.97 -6.98
C PHE A 3 -19.67 10.83 -5.80
N THR A 4 -20.75 10.09 -6.01
CA THR A 4 -21.66 9.65 -4.94
C THR A 4 -20.94 8.67 -4.00
N ASP A 5 -21.45 8.50 -2.77
CA ASP A 5 -20.86 7.57 -1.81
C ASP A 5 -20.93 6.11 -2.30
N ASP A 6 -21.96 5.74 -3.05
CA ASP A 6 -22.09 4.40 -3.65
C ASP A 6 -21.04 4.18 -4.75
N GLU A 7 -20.80 5.18 -5.61
CA GLU A 7 -19.73 5.12 -6.63
C GLU A 7 -18.35 5.04 -5.98
N LYS A 8 -18.10 5.84 -4.93
CA LYS A 8 -16.83 5.78 -4.19
C LYS A 8 -16.64 4.42 -3.54
N ASN A 9 -17.68 3.86 -2.91
CA ASN A 9 -17.65 2.52 -2.32
C ASN A 9 -17.32 1.47 -3.37
N ALA A 10 -17.99 1.50 -4.52
CA ALA A 10 -17.74 0.57 -5.61
C ALA A 10 -16.28 0.64 -6.10
N VAL A 11 -15.71 1.84 -6.21
CA VAL A 11 -14.30 2.01 -6.60
C VAL A 11 -13.34 1.51 -5.52
N VAL A 12 -13.59 1.78 -4.23
CA VAL A 12 -12.75 1.28 -3.13
C VAL A 12 -12.74 -0.25 -3.10
N VAL A 13 -13.90 -0.88 -3.31
CA VAL A 13 -14.01 -2.34 -3.42
C VAL A 13 -13.23 -2.85 -4.62
N ALA A 14 -13.48 -2.29 -5.80
CA ALA A 14 -12.79 -2.71 -7.03
C ALA A 14 -11.26 -2.55 -6.95
N LEU A 15 -10.76 -1.47 -6.34
CA LEU A 15 -9.32 -1.25 -6.16
C LEU A 15 -8.70 -2.19 -5.11
N LYS A 16 -9.48 -2.69 -4.15
CA LYS A 16 -9.00 -3.63 -3.13
C LYS A 16 -8.97 -5.08 -3.62
N GLU A 17 -9.91 -5.45 -4.49
CA GLU A 17 -10.06 -6.81 -5.03
C GLU A 17 -9.32 -7.04 -6.34
N ILE A 18 -8.71 -6.00 -6.92
CA ILE A 18 -7.95 -6.16 -8.16
C ILE A 18 -6.57 -6.78 -7.90
N ASP A 19 -6.28 -7.86 -8.62
CA ASP A 19 -4.97 -8.48 -8.68
C ASP A 19 -4.28 -8.14 -10.01
N ILE A 20 -3.04 -7.68 -9.93
CA ILE A 20 -2.25 -7.27 -11.09
C ILE A 20 -0.93 -8.03 -11.07
N ILE A 21 -0.64 -8.75 -12.15
CA ILE A 21 0.56 -9.55 -12.29
C ILE A 21 1.38 -9.13 -13.51
N ASP A 22 2.69 -8.91 -13.29
CA ASP A 22 3.68 -8.79 -14.35
C ASP A 22 4.57 -10.06 -14.38
N PRO A 23 4.40 -10.95 -15.36
CA PRO A 23 5.11 -12.24 -15.42
C PRO A 23 6.60 -12.10 -15.82
N ALA A 24 7.06 -10.90 -16.17
CA ALA A 24 8.45 -10.62 -16.51
C ALA A 24 8.87 -9.22 -16.00
N CYS A 25 8.69 -8.99 -14.69
CA CYS A 25 8.67 -7.65 -14.10
C CYS A 25 9.98 -6.85 -14.16
N GLY A 26 11.09 -7.51 -14.51
CA GLY A 26 12.43 -6.93 -14.50
C GLY A 26 12.72 -6.27 -13.15
N SER A 27 13.12 -5.00 -13.20
CA SER A 27 13.34 -4.17 -12.00
C SER A 27 12.06 -3.63 -11.37
N GLY A 28 10.87 -4.14 -11.73
CA GLY A 28 9.58 -3.73 -11.18
C GLY A 28 9.01 -2.42 -11.73
N ALA A 29 9.44 -1.95 -12.92
CA ALA A 29 9.00 -0.66 -13.46
C ALA A 29 7.48 -0.59 -13.70
N PHE A 30 6.89 -1.63 -14.29
CA PHE A 30 5.44 -1.70 -14.52
C PHE A 30 4.65 -1.84 -13.19
N PRO A 31 5.00 -2.76 -12.27
CA PRO A 31 4.41 -2.80 -10.92
C PRO A 31 4.41 -1.44 -10.20
N MET A 32 5.54 -0.73 -10.21
CA MET A 32 5.62 0.60 -9.60
C MET A 32 4.73 1.63 -10.31
N GLY A 33 4.62 1.56 -11.63
CA GLY A 33 3.67 2.38 -12.40
C GLY A 33 2.23 2.14 -11.97
N ILE A 34 1.84 0.87 -11.82
CA ILE A 34 0.51 0.47 -11.34
C ILE A 34 0.26 0.98 -9.92
N LEU A 35 1.21 0.80 -8.99
CA LEU A 35 1.14 1.33 -7.64
C LEU A 35 0.78 2.81 -7.64
N HIS A 36 1.49 3.63 -8.42
CA HIS A 36 1.23 5.06 -8.49
C HIS A 36 -0.16 5.41 -9.07
N ARG A 37 -0.69 4.61 -10.00
CA ARG A 37 -2.01 4.85 -10.59
C ARG A 37 -3.14 4.46 -9.62
N MET A 38 -2.99 3.34 -8.93
CA MET A 38 -3.94 2.91 -7.90
C MET A 38 -3.95 3.90 -6.72
N LEU A 39 -2.77 4.34 -6.30
CA LEU A 39 -2.60 5.35 -5.25
C LEU A 39 -3.34 6.65 -5.60
N LEU A 40 -3.12 7.19 -6.80
CA LEU A 40 -3.80 8.41 -7.28
C LEU A 40 -5.33 8.25 -7.29
N ALA A 41 -5.83 7.08 -7.72
CA ALA A 41 -7.26 6.80 -7.73
C ALA A 41 -7.82 6.77 -6.30
N LEU A 42 -7.16 6.06 -5.39
CA LEU A 42 -7.62 5.93 -4.01
C LEU A 42 -7.51 7.26 -3.24
N GLU A 43 -6.49 8.08 -3.50
CA GLU A 43 -6.35 9.43 -2.92
C GLU A 43 -7.50 10.34 -3.31
N LYS A 44 -7.99 10.22 -4.54
CA LYS A 44 -9.12 11.01 -5.05
C LYS A 44 -10.46 10.54 -4.50
N ILE A 45 -10.63 9.23 -4.32
CA ILE A 45 -11.91 8.62 -3.95
C ILE A 45 -12.11 8.55 -2.43
N ASP A 46 -11.07 8.19 -1.69
CA ASP A 46 -11.10 8.05 -0.24
C ASP A 46 -9.87 8.73 0.39
N PRO A 47 -9.79 10.08 0.43
CA PRO A 47 -8.58 10.82 0.82
C PRO A 47 -8.07 10.55 2.24
N LYS A 48 -8.95 10.11 3.14
CA LYS A 48 -8.61 9.81 4.55
C LYS A 48 -8.60 8.32 4.88
N LEU A 49 -8.77 7.46 3.87
CA LEU A 49 -8.84 6.00 4.05
C LEU A 49 -9.99 5.55 4.97
N GLU A 50 -11.05 6.34 5.11
CA GLU A 50 -12.15 6.07 6.04
C GLU A 50 -13.04 4.92 5.54
N MET A 51 -13.34 4.92 4.23
CA MET A 51 -14.18 3.90 3.60
C MET A 51 -13.45 2.56 3.57
N TRP A 52 -12.19 2.59 3.13
CA TRP A 52 -11.31 1.42 3.13
C TRP A 52 -11.15 0.85 4.54
N ARG A 53 -10.89 1.70 5.55
CA ARG A 53 -10.69 1.27 6.93
C ARG A 53 -11.93 0.56 7.47
N LYS A 54 -13.12 1.12 7.24
CA LYS A 54 -14.39 0.54 7.70
C LYS A 54 -14.63 -0.85 7.12
N GLN A 55 -14.23 -1.07 5.87
CA GLN A 55 -14.50 -2.32 5.14
C GLN A 55 -13.44 -3.40 5.40
N TYR A 56 -12.16 -3.04 5.41
CA TYR A 56 -11.07 -4.02 5.31
C TYR A 56 -10.19 -4.14 6.55
N LEU A 57 -10.16 -3.17 7.47
CA LEU A 57 -9.25 -3.23 8.61
C LEU A 57 -9.48 -4.49 9.49
N SER A 58 -10.73 -4.96 9.57
CA SER A 58 -11.12 -6.16 10.31
C SER A 58 -10.69 -7.47 9.63
N THR A 59 -10.32 -7.45 8.34
CA THR A 59 -9.90 -8.66 7.60
C THR A 59 -8.44 -9.00 7.84
N TYR A 60 -7.61 -8.04 8.27
CA TYR A 60 -6.20 -8.28 8.58
C TYR A 60 -6.00 -8.97 9.93
N HIS A 61 -4.93 -9.76 10.02
CA HIS A 61 -4.46 -10.40 11.25
C HIS A 61 -4.25 -9.35 12.37
N PRO A 62 -4.51 -9.67 13.66
CA PRO A 62 -4.45 -8.70 14.77
C PRO A 62 -3.15 -7.89 14.86
N VAL A 63 -2.00 -8.51 14.57
CA VAL A 63 -0.69 -7.83 14.57
C VAL A 63 -0.63 -6.76 13.48
N MET A 64 -1.02 -7.10 12.25
CA MET A 64 -1.02 -6.16 11.12
C MET A 64 -2.07 -5.07 11.33
N ARG A 65 -3.25 -5.43 11.86
CA ARG A 65 -4.30 -4.47 12.20
C ARG A 65 -3.80 -3.40 13.16
N LYS A 66 -3.08 -3.79 14.22
CA LYS A 66 -2.53 -2.84 15.19
C LYS A 66 -1.54 -1.87 14.54
N ILE A 67 -0.64 -2.37 13.69
CA ILE A 67 0.31 -1.53 12.94
C ILE A 67 -0.44 -0.54 12.03
N ILE A 68 -1.43 -1.00 11.28
CA ILE A 68 -2.25 -0.14 10.42
C ILE A 68 -2.96 0.94 11.26
N GLU A 69 -3.61 0.55 12.35
CA GLU A 69 -4.30 1.49 13.24
C GLU A 69 -3.37 2.53 13.85
N ASP A 70 -2.18 2.12 14.29
CA ASP A 70 -1.18 3.00 14.88
C ASP A 70 -0.65 4.02 13.85
N LYS A 71 -0.38 3.59 12.62
CA LYS A 71 0.05 4.47 11.52
C LYS A 71 -1.06 5.42 11.08
N LEU A 72 -2.30 4.94 10.94
CA LEU A 72 -3.45 5.80 10.63
C LEU A 72 -3.72 6.82 11.74
N ARG A 73 -3.59 6.44 13.01
CA ARG A 73 -3.70 7.38 14.14
C ARG A 73 -2.64 8.48 14.09
N LYS A 74 -1.42 8.14 13.63
CA LYS A 74 -0.31 9.09 13.44
C LYS A 74 -0.45 9.94 12.16
N GLY A 75 -1.51 9.74 11.36
CA GLY A 75 -1.73 10.48 10.11
C GLY A 75 -0.82 10.03 8.96
N ASN A 76 -0.47 8.74 8.94
CA ASN A 76 0.32 8.15 7.85
C ASN A 76 -0.55 7.34 6.88
N GLU A 77 -1.61 7.95 6.35
CA GLU A 77 -2.51 7.31 5.40
C GLU A 77 -1.77 6.87 4.13
N GLN A 78 -0.77 7.65 3.71
CA GLN A 78 -0.03 7.40 2.47
C GLN A 78 0.78 6.11 2.53
N TYR A 79 1.51 5.88 3.62
CA TYR A 79 2.19 4.63 3.86
C TYR A 79 1.22 3.44 3.82
N ILE A 80 0.04 3.59 4.45
CA ILE A 80 -0.96 2.51 4.48
C ILE A 80 -1.56 2.21 3.11
N ARG A 81 -1.83 3.24 2.29
CA ARG A 81 -2.25 3.02 0.90
C ARG A 81 -1.20 2.20 0.15
N LYS A 82 0.06 2.63 0.20
CA LYS A 82 1.13 1.94 -0.53
C LYS A 82 1.33 0.53 -0.02
N LEU A 83 1.36 0.33 1.30
CA LEU A 83 1.54 -0.98 1.91
C LEU A 83 0.47 -1.96 1.44
N THR A 84 -0.79 -1.56 1.52
CA THR A 84 -1.92 -2.43 1.20
C THR A 84 -2.01 -2.72 -0.29
N ILE A 85 -1.73 -1.74 -1.17
CA ILE A 85 -1.66 -1.97 -2.62
C ILE A 85 -0.50 -2.92 -2.98
N ILE A 86 0.69 -2.72 -2.39
CA ILE A 86 1.85 -3.57 -2.66
C ILE A 86 1.61 -5.00 -2.19
N GLN A 87 1.07 -5.18 -0.97
CA GLN A 87 0.86 -6.52 -0.40
C GLN A 87 -0.29 -7.29 -1.04
N ASP A 88 -1.39 -6.61 -1.37
CA ASP A 88 -2.62 -7.30 -1.70
C ASP A 88 -2.99 -7.30 -3.18
N SER A 89 -2.33 -6.48 -4.01
CA SER A 89 -2.78 -6.27 -5.39
C SER A 89 -1.69 -6.38 -6.45
N ILE A 90 -0.41 -6.33 -6.07
CA ILE A 90 0.70 -6.24 -7.03
C ILE A 90 1.60 -7.46 -6.92
N TYR A 91 1.66 -8.22 -8.01
CA TYR A 91 2.46 -9.43 -8.14
C TYR A 91 3.45 -9.29 -9.30
N GLY A 92 4.66 -9.80 -9.10
CA GLY A 92 5.71 -9.75 -10.11
C GLY A 92 6.52 -11.04 -10.12
N VAL A 93 6.77 -11.57 -11.32
CA VAL A 93 7.62 -12.75 -11.52
C VAL A 93 8.80 -12.36 -12.39
N ASN A 94 9.98 -12.86 -12.03
CA ASN A 94 11.14 -12.78 -12.91
C ASN A 94 12.03 -14.01 -12.78
N ILE A 95 12.60 -14.44 -13.90
CA ILE A 95 13.54 -15.58 -13.94
C ILE A 95 14.88 -15.25 -13.28
N GLN A 96 15.28 -13.97 -13.27
CA GLN A 96 16.53 -13.54 -12.66
C GLN A 96 16.29 -13.14 -11.20
N PRO A 97 16.86 -13.84 -10.20
CA PRO A 97 16.64 -13.52 -8.79
C PRO A 97 17.03 -12.08 -8.43
N ILE A 98 18.12 -11.57 -9.02
CA ILE A 98 18.56 -10.19 -8.79
C ILE A 98 17.52 -9.15 -9.23
N ALA A 99 16.74 -9.43 -10.28
CA ALA A 99 15.70 -8.53 -10.75
C ALA A 99 14.53 -8.49 -9.75
N VAL A 100 14.17 -9.65 -9.17
CA VAL A 100 13.18 -9.76 -8.08
C VAL A 100 13.61 -8.93 -6.87
N GLU A 101 14.87 -9.04 -6.45
CA GLU A 101 15.39 -8.27 -5.31
C GLU A 101 15.41 -6.77 -5.59
N ILE A 102 15.73 -6.35 -6.82
CA ILE A 102 15.63 -4.93 -7.21
C ILE A 102 14.18 -4.45 -7.18
N ALA A 103 13.23 -5.27 -7.66
CA ALA A 103 11.80 -4.92 -7.62
C ALA A 103 11.30 -4.79 -6.18
N LYS A 104 11.63 -5.74 -5.30
CA LYS A 104 11.32 -5.67 -3.86
C LYS A 104 11.93 -4.44 -3.20
N LEU A 105 13.20 -4.14 -3.48
CA LEU A 105 13.87 -2.94 -2.97
C LEU A 105 13.14 -1.66 -3.37
N ARG A 106 12.63 -1.56 -4.61
CA ARG A 106 11.85 -0.39 -5.04
C ARG A 106 10.53 -0.26 -4.27
N CYS A 107 9.83 -1.36 -4.03
CA CYS A 107 8.63 -1.37 -3.18
C CYS A 107 8.97 -0.89 -1.77
N PHE A 108 10.05 -1.41 -1.18
CA PHE A 108 10.52 -0.99 0.15
C PHE A 108 10.88 0.50 0.21
N LEU A 109 11.69 0.99 -0.73
CA LEU A 109 12.06 2.41 -0.78
C LEU A 109 10.84 3.31 -0.95
N SER A 110 9.85 2.86 -1.72
CA SER A 110 8.59 3.59 -1.88
C SER A 110 7.77 3.69 -0.59
N LEU A 111 7.88 2.72 0.32
CA LEU A 111 7.28 2.78 1.66
C LEU A 111 8.09 3.66 2.61
N VAL A 112 9.42 3.48 2.65
CA VAL A 112 10.32 4.24 3.56
C VAL A 112 10.20 5.75 3.33
N VAL A 113 10.03 6.19 2.08
CA VAL A 113 9.89 7.62 1.74
C VAL A 113 8.65 8.26 2.39
N ASP A 114 7.59 7.50 2.62
CA ASP A 114 6.36 8.00 3.26
C ASP A 114 6.32 7.72 4.76
N GLU A 115 7.41 7.23 5.34
CA GLU A 115 7.46 6.97 6.77
C GLU A 115 7.46 8.29 7.56
N LEU A 116 6.67 8.33 8.65
CA LEU A 116 6.63 9.49 9.53
C LEU A 116 7.71 9.37 10.59
N VAL A 117 8.63 10.32 10.59
CA VAL A 117 9.74 10.39 11.54
C VAL A 117 9.32 11.22 12.76
N LEU A 118 9.28 10.55 13.91
CA LEU A 118 8.93 11.13 15.20
C LEU A 118 10.14 11.05 16.13
N ASP A 119 10.99 12.09 16.13
CA ASP A 119 12.28 12.08 16.84
C ASP A 119 12.17 11.91 18.38
N ASN A 120 10.97 12.09 18.93
CA ASN A 120 10.65 11.89 20.35
C ASN A 120 10.24 10.46 20.71
N GLU A 121 10.12 9.56 19.72
CA GLU A 121 9.72 8.16 19.94
C GLU A 121 10.92 7.21 19.77
N GLU A 122 10.82 6.02 20.35
CA GLU A 122 11.80 4.95 20.14
C GLU A 122 11.90 4.59 18.65
N ASN A 123 13.12 4.33 18.17
CA ASN A 123 13.43 4.15 16.75
C ASN A 123 12.84 5.27 15.85
N ARG A 124 12.68 6.48 16.39
CA ARG A 124 12.08 7.64 15.73
C ARG A 124 10.64 7.36 15.22
N GLY A 125 9.91 6.44 15.87
CA GLY A 125 8.56 6.02 15.47
C GLY A 125 8.50 5.18 14.19
N ILE A 126 9.65 4.74 13.67
CA ILE A 126 9.76 3.93 12.46
C ILE A 126 9.58 2.46 12.82
N GLU A 127 8.71 1.77 12.08
CA GLU A 127 8.52 0.33 12.21
C GLU A 127 9.51 -0.40 11.30
N PRO A 128 9.94 -1.63 11.65
CA PRO A 128 10.68 -2.48 10.72
C PRO A 128 9.89 -2.70 9.43
N LEU A 129 10.61 -2.87 8.32
CA LEU A 129 9.97 -3.14 7.02
C LEU A 129 9.16 -4.45 7.07
N PRO A 130 7.96 -4.47 6.47
CA PRO A 130 7.15 -5.67 6.37
C PRO A 130 7.84 -6.71 5.49
N ASN A 131 7.53 -8.00 5.67
CA ASN A 131 7.91 -8.99 4.68
C ASN A 131 7.04 -8.81 3.41
N LEU A 132 7.65 -8.92 2.23
CA LEU A 132 7.02 -8.82 0.90
C LEU A 132 7.15 -10.13 0.11
N GLU A 133 7.22 -11.26 0.80
CA GLU A 133 7.18 -12.61 0.18
C GLU A 133 5.76 -13.04 -0.19
#